data_AF-A0A2D4K9X4-F1
#
_entry.id   AF-A0A2D4K9X4-F1
#
_cell.length_a   1.000
_cell.length_b   1.000
_cell.length_c   1.000
_cell.angle_alpha   90.00
_cell.angle_beta   90.00
_cell.angle_gamma   90.00
#
_symmetry.space_group_name_H-M   'P 1'
#
loop_
_entity.id
_entity.type
_entity.pdbx_description
1 polymer ?
#
loop_
_entity_poly.entity_id
_entity_poly.type
_entity_poly.pdbx_seq_one_letter_code
_entity_poly.pdbx_strand_id
1 'polypeptide(L)'
;SSSGWSVAVSDLYAQRFQPVLSRADFAGDPDDPRNLNYVKEAGLAWKEGRLSSDILAEVEKLAAADLVIFQFPLQWLGLPAILKGWFDRVLIQGFAYSYGAMYDQGPFQKKKALLSFTAGAMGSMYTPVGINGDINVLLWPIQSGTLHYCGFQVLAPQIAFSIGQHTPEDVRSQILEDWKRRLAAIWEEKPLSFAPNSLFELDFAKGFVLKKDIQEKQEKEKYGLAVGQHLGKPLPPDSQVKAREK
;
A
#
# COMPACT_ATOMS: atom_id res chain seq x y z
N SER A 1 16.66 -19.54 -1.96
CA SER A 1 15.84 -19.34 -0.75
C SER A 1 15.37 -20.70 -0.26
N SER A 2 15.19 -20.91 1.05
CA SER A 2 14.78 -22.20 1.64
C SER A 2 13.31 -22.58 1.38
N SER A 3 12.55 -21.70 0.72
CA SER A 3 11.10 -21.80 0.51
C SER A 3 10.68 -21.88 -0.97
N GLY A 4 11.63 -22.00 -1.92
CA GLY A 4 11.33 -22.12 -3.36
C GLY A 4 10.98 -20.81 -4.08
N TRP A 5 10.97 -19.67 -3.37
CA TRP A 5 10.69 -18.35 -3.96
C TRP A 5 11.87 -17.80 -4.74
N SER A 6 11.60 -17.23 -5.92
CA SER A 6 12.51 -16.28 -6.55
C SER A 6 12.37 -14.93 -5.85
N VAL A 7 13.50 -14.29 -5.50
CA VAL A 7 13.51 -13.03 -4.73
C VAL A 7 14.27 -11.97 -5.52
N ALA A 8 13.58 -10.87 -5.85
CA ALA A 8 14.18 -9.65 -6.35
C ALA A 8 14.16 -8.58 -5.25
N VAL A 9 15.16 -7.71 -5.24
CA VAL A 9 15.30 -6.65 -4.23
C VAL A 9 15.41 -5.29 -4.89
N SER A 10 14.68 -4.32 -4.35
CA SER A 10 14.84 -2.90 -4.65
C SER A 10 15.28 -2.14 -3.41
N ASP A 11 16.60 -2.15 -3.17
CA ASP A 11 17.22 -1.29 -2.17
C ASP A 11 17.33 0.13 -2.75
N LEU A 12 16.32 0.95 -2.47
CA LEU A 12 16.19 2.28 -3.04
C LEU A 12 17.39 3.18 -2.71
N TYR A 13 18.00 3.01 -1.54
CA TYR A 13 19.16 3.78 -1.13
C TYR A 13 20.42 3.31 -1.86
N ALA A 14 20.66 2.01 -1.95
CA ALA A 14 21.80 1.46 -2.69
C ALA A 14 21.71 1.77 -4.19
N GLN A 15 20.50 1.77 -4.75
CA GLN A 15 20.22 2.17 -6.13
C GLN A 15 20.36 3.67 -6.38
N ARG A 16 20.38 4.49 -5.32
CA ARG A 16 20.26 5.96 -5.41
C ARG A 16 19.01 6.35 -6.22
N PHE A 17 17.90 5.66 -5.96
CA PHE A 17 16.64 5.88 -6.67
C PHE A 17 16.25 7.36 -6.59
N GLN A 18 15.97 7.98 -7.74
CA GLN A 18 15.52 9.37 -7.81
C GLN A 18 14.04 9.44 -7.38
N PRO A 19 13.68 10.06 -6.24
CA PRO A 19 12.29 10.06 -5.79
C PRO A 19 11.43 11.19 -6.37
N VAL A 20 12.02 12.13 -7.11
CA VAL A 20 11.32 13.31 -7.60
C VAL A 20 10.76 13.07 -9.00
N LEU A 21 9.45 13.21 -9.16
CA LEU A 21 8.78 13.21 -10.46
C LEU A 21 9.36 14.31 -11.35
N SER A 22 9.72 13.98 -12.58
CA SER A 22 10.24 14.99 -13.51
C SER A 22 10.02 14.64 -14.97
N ARG A 23 10.24 15.62 -15.84
CA ARG A 23 10.25 15.41 -17.30
C ARG A 23 11.26 14.34 -17.74
N ALA A 24 12.34 14.14 -16.97
CA ALA A 24 13.37 13.14 -17.28
C ALA A 24 12.91 11.69 -17.12
N ASP A 25 11.71 11.47 -16.58
CA ASP A 25 11.10 10.13 -16.45
C ASP A 25 10.65 9.56 -17.81
N PHE A 26 10.65 10.38 -18.86
CA PHE A 26 10.16 10.01 -20.19
C PHE A 26 11.20 10.33 -21.28
N ALA A 27 11.47 9.38 -22.16
CA ALA A 27 12.19 9.60 -23.41
C ALA A 27 11.27 10.20 -24.49
N GLY A 28 11.88 10.86 -25.48
CA GLY A 28 11.16 11.57 -26.55
C GLY A 28 10.42 12.81 -26.04
N ASP A 29 9.77 13.56 -26.92
CA ASP A 29 8.99 14.76 -26.56
C ASP A 29 7.64 14.39 -25.88
N PRO A 30 7.14 15.23 -24.95
CA PRO A 30 5.83 15.02 -24.35
C PRO A 30 4.71 15.34 -25.35
N ASP A 31 3.49 14.83 -25.10
CA ASP A 31 2.32 15.09 -25.95
C ASP A 31 1.96 16.59 -25.99
N ASP A 32 2.10 17.30 -24.87
CA ASP A 32 2.02 18.77 -24.83
C ASP A 32 3.20 19.40 -24.04
N PRO A 33 4.27 19.85 -24.73
CA PRO A 33 5.42 20.49 -24.09
C PRO A 33 5.11 21.78 -23.33
N ARG A 34 3.98 22.44 -23.62
CA ARG A 34 3.59 23.70 -22.97
C ARG A 34 2.74 23.47 -21.74
N ASN A 35 2.19 22.27 -21.57
CA ASN A 35 1.33 21.91 -20.44
C ASN A 35 1.53 20.44 -20.05
N LEU A 36 2.69 20.17 -19.43
CA LEU A 36 3.04 18.81 -19.02
C LEU A 36 2.13 18.33 -17.88
N ASN A 37 1.19 17.44 -18.20
CA ASN A 37 0.41 16.69 -17.21
C ASN A 37 1.09 15.36 -16.93
N TYR A 38 1.80 15.27 -15.80
CA TYR A 38 2.61 14.09 -15.47
C TYR A 38 1.84 12.77 -15.54
N VAL A 39 0.61 12.72 -15.00
CA VAL A 39 -0.20 11.48 -14.97
C VAL A 39 -0.52 11.00 -16.38
N LYS A 40 -0.97 11.92 -17.25
CA LYS A 40 -1.27 11.61 -18.65
C LYS A 40 -0.01 11.15 -19.39
N GLU A 41 1.08 11.89 -19.24
CA GLU A 41 2.35 11.64 -19.93
C GLU A 41 2.99 10.32 -19.49
N ALA A 42 2.95 9.98 -18.19
CA ALA A 42 3.41 8.70 -17.67
C ALA A 42 2.63 7.53 -18.27
N GLY A 43 1.30 7.67 -18.35
CA GLY A 43 0.44 6.65 -18.98
C GLY A 43 0.71 6.46 -20.48
N LEU A 44 1.00 7.54 -21.22
CA LEU A 44 1.42 7.47 -22.62
C LEU A 44 2.81 6.85 -22.77
N ALA A 45 3.77 7.28 -21.95
CA ALA A 45 5.13 6.76 -21.96
C ALA A 45 5.18 5.27 -21.63
N TRP A 46 4.32 4.78 -20.72
CA TRP A 46 4.15 3.35 -20.48
C TRP A 46 3.68 2.60 -21.73
N LYS A 47 2.61 3.09 -22.39
CA LYS A 47 2.06 2.45 -23.60
C LYS A 47 3.04 2.42 -24.76
N GLU A 48 3.89 3.44 -24.87
CA GLU A 48 4.83 3.64 -25.98
C GLU A 48 6.24 3.13 -25.68
N GLY A 49 6.49 2.59 -24.48
CA GLY A 49 7.82 2.07 -24.10
C GLY A 49 8.88 3.17 -23.92
N ARG A 50 8.48 4.34 -23.45
CA ARG A 50 9.33 5.54 -23.30
C ARG A 50 9.69 5.87 -21.85
N LEU A 51 9.39 5.02 -20.88
CA LEU A 51 9.79 5.25 -19.49
C LEU A 51 11.32 5.25 -19.36
N SER A 52 11.85 6.04 -18.42
CA SER A 52 13.25 5.98 -18.05
C SER A 52 13.62 4.58 -17.56
N SER A 53 14.88 4.17 -17.78
CA SER A 53 15.33 2.80 -17.52
C SER A 53 15.23 2.39 -16.05
N ASP A 54 15.40 3.34 -15.12
CA ASP A 54 15.24 3.11 -13.70
C ASP A 54 13.79 2.82 -13.30
N ILE A 55 12.82 3.53 -13.90
CA ILE A 55 11.39 3.24 -13.70
C ILE A 55 11.02 1.90 -14.33
N LEU A 56 11.47 1.64 -15.56
CA LEU A 56 11.15 0.42 -16.29
C LEU A 56 11.64 -0.83 -15.52
N ALA A 57 12.85 -0.79 -14.97
CA ALA A 57 13.38 -1.88 -14.15
C ALA A 57 12.53 -2.19 -12.90
N GLU A 58 11.93 -1.17 -12.28
CA GLU A 58 11.05 -1.37 -11.13
C GLU A 58 9.66 -1.87 -11.53
N VAL A 59 9.13 -1.37 -12.66
CA VAL A 59 7.90 -1.88 -13.29
C VAL A 59 8.02 -3.36 -13.63
N GLU A 60 9.13 -3.80 -14.20
CA GLU A 60 9.39 -5.20 -14.54
C GLU A 60 9.42 -6.11 -13.31
N LYS A 61 10.10 -5.69 -12.24
CA LYS A 61 10.09 -6.42 -10.96
C LYS A 61 8.67 -6.54 -10.40
N LEU A 62 7.92 -5.45 -10.42
CA LEU A 62 6.55 -5.43 -9.88
C LEU A 62 5.59 -6.29 -10.73
N ALA A 63 5.78 -6.28 -12.05
CA ALA A 63 5.04 -7.14 -12.97
C ALA A 63 5.30 -8.63 -12.69
N ALA A 64 6.55 -9.00 -12.42
CA ALA A 64 6.96 -10.38 -12.14
C ALA A 64 6.60 -10.88 -10.73
N ALA A 65 6.39 -10.00 -9.75
CA ALA A 65 6.19 -10.39 -8.35
C ALA A 65 4.76 -10.87 -8.04
N ASP A 66 4.63 -11.97 -7.30
CA ASP A 66 3.36 -12.40 -6.70
C ASP A 66 3.11 -11.75 -5.32
N LEU A 67 4.20 -11.55 -4.57
CA LEU A 67 4.21 -10.94 -3.24
C LEU A 67 5.18 -9.75 -3.23
N VAL A 68 4.73 -8.61 -2.71
CA VAL A 68 5.54 -7.40 -2.56
C VAL A 68 5.63 -7.01 -1.09
N ILE A 69 6.87 -6.94 -0.57
CA ILE A 69 7.13 -6.58 0.82
C ILE A 69 7.78 -5.20 0.84
N PHE A 70 7.14 -4.24 1.50
CA PHE A 70 7.69 -2.91 1.70
C PHE A 70 8.37 -2.84 3.07
N GLN A 71 9.70 -2.92 3.09
CA GLN A 71 10.50 -2.77 4.31
C GLN A 71 10.94 -1.31 4.50
N PHE A 72 10.57 -0.68 5.62
CA PHE A 72 10.97 0.71 5.90
C PHE A 72 10.95 1.08 7.38
N PRO A 73 11.70 2.11 7.83
CA PRO A 73 11.45 2.75 9.11
C PRO A 73 10.26 3.73 8.98
N LEU A 74 9.33 3.71 9.93
CA LEU A 74 8.24 4.67 10.01
C LEU A 74 8.83 6.07 10.24
N GLN A 75 8.59 6.99 9.31
CA GLN A 75 9.10 8.36 9.35
C GLN A 75 7.93 9.33 9.27
N TRP A 76 7.82 10.25 10.25
CA TRP A 76 6.74 11.23 10.30
C TRP A 76 5.34 10.61 10.15
N LEU A 77 5.12 9.49 10.85
CA LEU A 77 3.89 8.70 10.82
C LEU A 77 3.52 8.14 9.43
N GLY A 78 4.49 8.04 8.53
CA GLY A 78 4.31 7.50 7.19
C GLY A 78 5.58 6.89 6.63
N LEU A 79 5.68 6.94 5.30
CA LEU A 79 6.77 6.36 4.52
C LEU A 79 8.00 7.28 4.53
N PRO A 80 9.22 6.73 4.39
CA PRO A 80 10.36 7.51 3.95
C PRO A 80 10.09 8.20 2.61
N ALA A 81 10.58 9.43 2.44
CA ALA A 81 10.37 10.21 1.21
C ALA A 81 10.82 9.46 -0.05
N ILE A 82 11.91 8.68 0.02
CA ILE A 82 12.41 7.89 -1.11
C ILE A 82 11.42 6.80 -1.54
N LEU A 83 10.73 6.17 -0.59
CA LEU A 83 9.72 5.15 -0.86
C LEU A 83 8.43 5.78 -1.39
N LYS A 84 8.04 6.95 -0.86
CA LYS A 84 6.92 7.72 -1.43
C LYS A 84 7.19 8.12 -2.89
N GLY A 85 8.40 8.59 -3.18
CA GLY A 85 8.82 8.89 -4.56
C GLY A 85 8.85 7.67 -5.48
N TRP A 86 9.21 6.49 -4.94
CA TRP A 86 9.09 5.24 -5.68
C TRP A 86 7.63 4.94 -6.04
N PHE A 87 6.69 5.09 -5.10
CA PHE A 87 5.26 4.96 -5.43
C PHE A 87 4.83 5.94 -6.51
N ASP A 88 5.24 7.20 -6.41
CA ASP A 88 4.83 8.26 -7.34
C ASP A 88 5.34 8.02 -8.78
N ARG A 89 6.56 7.48 -8.92
CA ARG A 89 7.19 7.25 -10.24
C ARG A 89 6.84 5.88 -10.84
N VAL A 90 6.58 4.86 -10.03
CA VAL A 90 6.43 3.46 -10.49
C VAL A 90 4.96 3.03 -10.59
N LEU A 91 4.06 3.59 -9.77
CA LEU A 91 2.63 3.26 -9.84
C LEU A 91 1.93 4.07 -10.94
N ILE A 92 2.19 3.69 -12.18
CA ILE A 92 1.79 4.44 -13.38
C ILE A 92 0.36 4.09 -13.82
N GLN A 93 -0.38 5.07 -14.32
CA GLN A 93 -1.71 4.85 -14.90
C GLN A 93 -1.63 3.91 -16.12
N GLY A 94 -2.48 2.89 -16.16
CA GLY A 94 -2.48 1.84 -17.19
C GLY A 94 -1.53 0.68 -16.90
N PHE A 95 -0.63 0.81 -15.92
CA PHE A 95 0.15 -0.30 -15.37
C PHE A 95 -0.36 -0.72 -13.99
N ALA A 96 -0.35 0.20 -13.02
CA ALA A 96 -0.67 -0.06 -11.63
C ALA A 96 -2.13 0.26 -11.26
N TYR A 97 -2.77 1.20 -11.97
CA TYR A 97 -4.17 1.57 -11.72
C TYR A 97 -4.86 2.11 -12.98
N SER A 98 -6.19 2.17 -12.95
CA SER A 98 -6.98 2.92 -13.93
C SER A 98 -8.28 3.42 -13.30
N TYR A 99 -8.88 4.47 -13.86
CA TYR A 99 -10.17 4.98 -13.37
C TYR A 99 -11.33 4.02 -13.67
N GLY A 100 -11.20 3.15 -14.68
CA GLY A 100 -12.20 2.14 -15.00
C GLY A 100 -12.10 0.87 -14.15
N ALA A 101 -11.00 0.69 -13.41
CA ALA A 101 -10.74 -0.48 -12.59
C ALA A 101 -9.90 -0.08 -11.37
N MET A 102 -10.58 0.37 -10.33
CA MET A 102 -10.01 0.81 -9.05
C MET A 102 -10.14 -0.29 -7.99
N TYR A 103 -9.38 -0.21 -6.90
CA TYR A 103 -9.54 -1.06 -5.72
C TYR A 103 -9.57 -2.56 -6.06
N ASP A 104 -10.56 -3.33 -5.60
CA ASP A 104 -10.66 -4.78 -5.83
C ASP A 104 -10.75 -5.22 -7.31
N GLN A 105 -10.88 -4.28 -8.26
CA GLN A 105 -10.81 -4.54 -9.70
C GLN A 105 -9.46 -4.12 -10.32
N GLY A 106 -8.55 -3.56 -9.53
CA GLY A 106 -7.28 -3.02 -9.99
C GLY A 106 -6.34 -4.06 -10.64
N PRO A 107 -5.35 -3.62 -11.42
CA PRO A 107 -4.41 -4.50 -12.12
C PRO A 107 -3.70 -5.53 -11.22
N PHE A 108 -3.51 -5.22 -9.94
CA PHE A 108 -2.79 -6.07 -8.99
C PHE A 108 -3.68 -6.96 -8.13
N GLN A 109 -4.95 -7.17 -8.49
CA GLN A 109 -5.93 -8.04 -7.77
C GLN A 109 -5.47 -9.48 -7.48
N LYS A 110 -4.49 -10.00 -8.23
CA LYS A 110 -3.91 -11.34 -8.02
C LYS A 110 -2.62 -11.33 -7.19
N LYS A 111 -2.11 -10.16 -6.81
CA LYS A 111 -0.86 -9.99 -6.06
C LYS A 111 -1.16 -9.67 -4.61
N LYS A 112 -0.26 -10.09 -3.71
CA LYS A 112 -0.30 -9.73 -2.29
C LYS A 112 0.74 -8.67 -1.98
N ALA A 113 0.43 -7.78 -1.05
CA ALA A 113 1.38 -6.80 -0.54
C ALA A 113 1.33 -6.73 0.98
N LEU A 114 2.46 -6.46 1.63
CA LEU A 114 2.51 -6.22 3.07
C LEU A 114 3.51 -5.12 3.42
N LEU A 115 3.18 -4.36 4.45
CA LEU A 115 4.08 -3.37 5.05
C LEU A 115 4.86 -4.04 6.18
N SER A 116 6.19 -4.04 6.10
CA SER A 116 7.07 -4.48 7.18
C SER A 116 7.85 -3.26 7.67
N PHE A 117 7.55 -2.75 8.85
CA PHE A 117 8.18 -1.52 9.29
C PHE A 117 8.59 -1.52 10.76
N THR A 118 9.61 -0.72 11.03
CA THR A 118 10.08 -0.44 12.38
C THR A 118 9.59 0.92 12.83
N ALA A 119 9.32 1.07 14.12
CA ALA A 119 8.95 2.35 14.72
C ALA A 119 9.83 2.64 15.94
N GLY A 120 10.15 3.93 16.15
CA GLY A 120 10.88 4.38 17.34
C GLY A 120 10.01 4.35 18.60
N ALA A 121 8.74 4.69 18.49
CA ALA A 121 7.80 4.71 19.60
C ALA A 121 7.31 3.31 20.01
N MET A 122 6.85 3.19 21.25
CA MET A 122 6.25 1.96 21.79
C MET A 122 4.88 1.68 21.15
N GLY A 123 4.50 0.41 21.04
CA GLY A 123 3.20 0.02 20.50
C GLY A 123 2.02 0.63 21.26
N SER A 124 2.13 0.79 22.59
CA SER A 124 1.11 1.44 23.43
C SER A 124 0.80 2.88 23.01
N MET A 125 1.78 3.60 22.46
CA MET A 125 1.59 4.98 21.99
C MET A 125 0.73 5.05 20.73
N TYR A 126 0.58 3.95 20.01
CA TYR A 126 -0.20 3.83 18.77
C TYR A 126 -1.56 3.13 18.95
N THR A 127 -2.06 3.11 20.18
CA THR A 127 -3.41 2.64 20.50
C THR A 127 -4.40 3.81 20.49
N PRO A 128 -5.73 3.58 20.51
CA PRO A 128 -6.71 4.66 20.60
C PRO A 128 -6.58 5.57 21.82
N VAL A 129 -5.89 5.13 22.88
CA VAL A 129 -5.58 5.91 24.09
C VAL A 129 -4.13 6.40 24.13
N GLY A 130 -3.34 6.05 23.12
CA GLY A 130 -1.93 6.43 23.00
C GLY A 130 -1.77 7.81 22.39
N ILE A 131 -0.67 8.49 22.73
CA ILE A 131 -0.41 9.87 22.32
C ILE A 131 -0.25 10.06 20.81
N ASN A 132 0.14 9.02 20.06
CA ASN A 132 0.26 9.07 18.60
C ASN A 132 -1.05 8.71 17.89
N GLY A 133 -2.08 8.31 18.64
CA GLY A 133 -3.37 7.87 18.10
C GLY A 133 -3.36 6.46 17.52
N ASP A 134 -4.53 6.03 17.06
CA ASP A 134 -4.76 4.68 16.54
C ASP A 134 -3.97 4.42 15.25
N ILE A 135 -3.09 3.40 15.28
CA ILE A 135 -2.29 2.99 14.12
C ILE A 135 -3.13 2.64 12.89
N ASN A 136 -4.38 2.19 13.08
CA ASN A 136 -5.26 1.85 11.97
C ASN A 136 -5.54 3.08 11.09
N VAL A 137 -5.59 4.28 11.69
CA VAL A 137 -5.75 5.54 10.95
C VAL A 137 -4.49 5.88 10.17
N LEU A 138 -3.32 5.65 10.75
CA LEU A 138 -2.03 5.96 10.12
C LEU A 138 -1.75 5.07 8.90
N LEU A 139 -2.15 3.79 8.97
CA LEU A 139 -1.91 2.83 7.90
C LEU A 139 -2.89 2.96 6.74
N TRP A 140 -4.08 3.51 6.97
CA TRP A 140 -5.15 3.57 5.98
C TRP A 140 -4.75 4.24 4.65
N PRO A 141 -4.08 5.41 4.62
CA PRO A 141 -3.71 6.05 3.35
C PRO A 141 -2.74 5.21 2.50
N ILE A 142 -1.89 4.40 3.15
CA ILE A 142 -0.91 3.56 2.47
C ILE A 142 -1.59 2.26 2.02
N GLN A 143 -2.22 1.54 2.95
CA GLN A 143 -2.83 0.25 2.68
C GLN A 143 -4.04 0.37 1.75
N SER A 144 -4.98 1.27 2.05
CA SER A 144 -6.16 1.48 1.19
C SER A 144 -5.85 2.39 0.01
N GLY A 145 -5.28 3.57 0.27
CA GLY A 145 -5.15 4.63 -0.73
C GLY A 145 -4.07 4.39 -1.78
N THR A 146 -3.06 3.56 -1.48
CA THR A 146 -1.97 3.24 -2.41
C THR A 146 -2.05 1.79 -2.86
N LEU A 147 -1.92 0.82 -1.93
CA LEU A 147 -1.80 -0.58 -2.28
C LEU A 147 -3.13 -1.18 -2.78
N HIS A 148 -4.18 -1.07 -1.96
CA HIS A 148 -5.49 -1.62 -2.31
C HIS A 148 -6.07 -0.90 -3.53
N TYR A 149 -5.85 0.42 -3.68
CA TYR A 149 -6.27 1.16 -4.87
C TYR A 149 -5.73 0.57 -6.19
N CYS A 150 -4.49 0.06 -6.18
CA CYS A 150 -3.88 -0.64 -7.32
C CYS A 150 -4.38 -2.10 -7.47
N GLY A 151 -5.16 -2.59 -6.50
CA GLY A 151 -5.74 -3.93 -6.47
C GLY A 151 -5.05 -4.91 -5.55
N PHE A 152 -3.97 -4.55 -4.85
CA PHE A 152 -3.30 -5.51 -3.98
C PHE A 152 -4.25 -6.11 -2.93
N GLN A 153 -4.11 -7.41 -2.72
CA GLN A 153 -4.56 -8.07 -1.51
C GLN A 153 -3.58 -7.73 -0.38
N VAL A 154 -3.95 -6.76 0.47
CA VAL A 154 -3.05 -6.27 1.52
C VAL A 154 -3.08 -7.20 2.71
N LEU A 155 -1.94 -7.78 3.09
CA LEU A 155 -1.80 -8.61 4.29
C LEU A 155 -1.59 -7.74 5.54
N ALA A 156 -1.78 -8.36 6.71
CA ALA A 156 -1.50 -7.69 7.98
C ALA A 156 -0.04 -7.16 8.01
N PRO A 157 0.21 -5.95 8.52
CA PRO A 157 1.56 -5.40 8.58
C PRO A 157 2.43 -6.19 9.57
N GLN A 158 3.72 -6.29 9.27
CA GLN A 158 4.74 -6.69 10.25
C GLN A 158 5.26 -5.43 10.93
N ILE A 159 5.04 -5.28 12.23
CA ILE A 159 5.40 -4.04 12.95
C ILE A 159 6.35 -4.36 14.10
N ALA A 160 7.54 -3.76 14.07
CA ALA A 160 8.51 -3.84 15.15
C ALA A 160 8.62 -2.48 15.86
N PHE A 161 7.91 -2.33 16.97
CA PHE A 161 7.91 -1.12 17.79
C PHE A 161 9.15 -1.00 18.68
N SER A 162 9.52 0.23 19.03
CA SER A 162 10.59 0.57 19.97
C SER A 162 11.98 -0.05 19.69
N ILE A 163 12.26 -0.38 18.42
CA ILE A 163 13.40 -1.24 18.05
C ILE A 163 14.79 -0.62 18.37
N GLY A 164 14.90 0.71 18.33
CA GLY A 164 16.18 1.41 18.33
C GLY A 164 16.78 1.70 19.71
N GLN A 165 15.98 1.76 20.78
CA GLN A 165 16.43 2.23 22.10
C GLN A 165 16.17 1.24 23.23
N HIS A 166 15.17 0.36 23.10
CA HIS A 166 14.67 -0.41 24.23
C HIS A 166 14.49 -1.90 23.96
N THR A 167 14.85 -2.39 22.77
CA THR A 167 14.71 -3.82 22.44
C THR A 167 16.06 -4.54 22.62
N PRO A 168 16.17 -5.45 23.61
CA PRO A 168 17.35 -6.29 23.82
C PRO A 168 17.71 -7.13 22.60
N GLU A 169 18.97 -7.56 22.49
CA GLU A 169 19.48 -8.28 21.33
C GLU A 169 18.80 -9.65 21.11
N ASP A 170 18.55 -10.39 22.18
CA ASP A 170 17.80 -11.64 22.15
C ASP A 170 16.37 -11.42 21.63
N VAL A 171 15.70 -10.33 22.06
CA VAL A 171 14.38 -9.96 21.56
C VAL A 171 14.43 -9.56 20.08
N ARG A 172 15.45 -8.81 19.64
CA ARG A 172 15.64 -8.48 18.21
C ARG A 172 15.85 -9.74 17.37
N SER A 173 16.60 -10.70 17.89
CA SER A 173 16.85 -11.98 17.25
C SER A 173 15.55 -12.78 17.12
N GLN A 174 14.73 -12.79 18.17
CA GLN A 174 13.42 -13.44 18.13
C GLN A 174 12.47 -12.79 17.11
N ILE A 175 12.46 -11.45 17.00
CA ILE A 175 11.67 -10.74 15.98
C ILE A 175 12.07 -11.19 14.56
N LEU A 176 13.36 -11.39 14.31
CA LEU A 176 13.85 -11.88 13.01
C LEU A 176 13.41 -13.33 12.74
N GLU A 177 13.48 -14.20 13.75
CA GLU A 177 13.04 -15.59 13.62
C GLU A 177 11.53 -15.73 13.44
N ASP A 178 10.74 -14.93 14.15
CA ASP A 178 9.28 -14.88 13.98
C ASP A 178 8.90 -14.36 12.60
N TRP A 179 9.65 -13.37 12.09
CA TRP A 179 9.45 -12.89 10.72
C TRP A 179 9.75 -13.96 9.67
N LYS A 180 10.87 -14.70 9.81
CA LYS A 180 11.19 -15.84 8.94
C LYS A 180 10.10 -16.92 9.01
N ARG A 181 9.61 -17.23 10.20
CA ARG A 181 8.54 -18.21 10.41
C ARG A 181 7.25 -17.80 9.71
N ARG A 182 6.86 -16.53 9.84
CA ARG A 182 5.70 -15.97 9.15
C ARG A 182 5.86 -16.06 7.62
N LEU A 183 7.02 -15.66 7.10
CA LEU A 183 7.33 -15.73 5.67
C LEU A 183 7.22 -17.14 5.08
N ALA A 184 7.43 -18.19 5.88
CA ALA A 184 7.29 -19.57 5.42
C ALA A 184 5.84 -19.95 5.05
N ALA A 185 4.83 -19.27 5.60
CA ALA A 185 3.40 -19.52 5.36
C ALA A 185 2.62 -18.27 4.88
N ILE A 186 3.33 -17.18 4.54
CA ILE A 186 2.74 -15.86 4.25
C ILE A 186 1.69 -15.90 3.13
N TRP A 187 1.87 -16.79 2.15
CA TRP A 187 0.95 -16.92 1.02
C TRP A 187 -0.43 -17.46 1.42
N GLU A 188 -0.51 -18.20 2.53
CA GLU A 188 -1.77 -18.75 3.04
C GLU A 188 -2.53 -17.76 3.93
N GLU A 189 -1.90 -16.63 4.30
CA GLU A 189 -2.55 -15.62 5.12
C GLU A 189 -3.74 -14.99 4.38
N LYS A 190 -4.82 -14.80 5.14
CA LYS A 190 -5.96 -14.01 4.69
C LYS A 190 -5.58 -12.53 4.66
N PRO A 191 -5.92 -11.79 3.59
CA PRO A 191 -5.71 -10.36 3.56
C PRO A 191 -6.63 -9.61 4.53
N LEU A 192 -6.27 -8.36 4.80
CA LEU A 192 -7.12 -7.36 5.43
C LEU A 192 -8.40 -7.16 4.60
N SER A 193 -9.48 -6.76 5.27
CA SER A 193 -10.76 -6.52 4.62
C SER A 193 -10.97 -5.04 4.32
N PHE A 194 -11.33 -4.73 3.07
CA PHE A 194 -11.73 -3.40 2.62
C PHE A 194 -13.18 -3.45 2.12
N ALA A 195 -13.84 -2.29 2.05
CA ALA A 195 -15.18 -2.21 1.47
C ALA A 195 -15.09 -2.50 -0.04
N PRO A 196 -15.76 -3.55 -0.56
CA PRO A 196 -15.65 -3.90 -1.97
C PRO A 196 -16.36 -2.87 -2.85
N ASN A 197 -15.88 -2.73 -4.09
CA ASN A 197 -16.43 -1.79 -5.08
C ASN A 197 -17.92 -1.99 -5.33
N SER A 198 -18.42 -3.22 -5.17
CA SER A 198 -19.83 -3.56 -5.35
C SER A 198 -20.78 -2.80 -4.42
N LEU A 199 -20.27 -2.21 -3.32
CA LEU A 199 -21.05 -1.39 -2.39
C LEU A 199 -21.25 0.05 -2.87
N PHE A 200 -20.54 0.49 -3.91
CA PHE A 200 -20.50 1.89 -4.34
C PHE A 200 -21.16 2.08 -5.72
N GLU A 201 -21.65 3.29 -5.95
CA GLU A 201 -22.09 3.77 -7.26
C GLU A 201 -20.88 4.27 -8.05
N LEU A 202 -20.21 3.40 -8.80
CA LEU A 202 -19.00 3.72 -9.58
C LEU A 202 -19.31 4.47 -10.89
N ASP A 203 -19.88 5.66 -10.76
CA ASP A 203 -20.29 6.50 -11.87
C ASP A 203 -20.08 7.99 -11.52
N PHE A 204 -19.61 8.77 -12.48
CA PHE A 204 -19.33 10.20 -12.27
C PHE A 204 -20.58 11.02 -11.94
N ALA A 205 -21.72 10.73 -12.57
CA ALA A 205 -22.97 11.43 -12.29
C ALA A 205 -23.53 11.06 -10.91
N LYS A 206 -23.19 9.88 -10.40
CA LYS A 206 -23.57 9.40 -9.05
C LYS A 206 -22.54 9.68 -7.96
N GLY A 207 -21.36 10.19 -8.31
CA GLY A 207 -20.38 10.73 -7.37
C GLY A 207 -19.55 9.71 -6.59
N PHE A 208 -19.47 8.44 -7.03
CA PHE A 208 -18.63 7.41 -6.38
C PHE A 208 -18.93 7.17 -4.89
N VAL A 209 -20.20 7.35 -4.48
CA VAL A 209 -20.65 7.19 -3.09
C VAL A 209 -21.24 5.80 -2.82
N LEU A 210 -21.38 5.45 -1.54
CA LEU A 210 -22.02 4.20 -1.11
C LEU A 210 -23.46 4.12 -1.64
N LYS A 211 -23.89 2.96 -2.14
CA LYS A 211 -25.28 2.75 -2.60
C LYS A 211 -26.27 3.00 -1.46
N LYS A 212 -27.43 3.58 -1.78
CA LYS A 212 -28.41 3.99 -0.76
C LYS A 212 -28.92 2.81 0.07
N ASP A 213 -29.19 1.67 -0.54
CA ASP A 213 -29.64 0.47 0.18
C ASP A 213 -28.57 -0.08 1.13
N ILE A 214 -27.29 0.11 0.78
CA ILE A 214 -26.17 -0.25 1.65
C ILE A 214 -26.04 0.74 2.81
N GLN A 215 -26.24 2.05 2.58
CA GLN A 215 -26.27 3.06 3.64
C GLN A 215 -27.35 2.72 4.70
N GLU A 216 -28.58 2.44 4.25
CA GLU A 216 -29.70 2.08 5.13
C GLU A 216 -29.43 0.79 5.93
N LYS A 217 -28.84 -0.23 5.29
CA LYS A 217 -28.41 -1.45 5.99
C LYS A 217 -27.37 -1.14 7.07
N GLN A 218 -26.42 -0.26 6.75
CA GLN A 218 -25.35 0.10 7.66
C GLN A 218 -25.85 0.84 8.89
N GLU A 219 -26.98 1.56 8.87
CA GLU A 219 -27.51 2.28 10.05
C GLU A 219 -27.60 1.40 11.31
N LYS A 220 -27.96 0.13 11.14
CA LYS A 220 -28.11 -0.85 12.22
C LYS A 220 -26.79 -1.41 12.77
N GLU A 221 -25.70 -1.23 12.04
CA GLU A 221 -24.39 -1.75 12.43
C GLU A 221 -23.71 -0.87 13.47
N LYS A 222 -22.99 -1.48 14.41
CA LYS A 222 -22.26 -0.76 15.47
C LYS A 222 -21.05 0.00 14.93
N TYR A 223 -20.31 -0.62 14.01
CA TYR A 223 -19.07 -0.09 13.44
C TYR A 223 -19.30 0.38 12.01
N GLY A 224 -18.42 1.24 11.51
CA GLY A 224 -18.36 1.52 10.07
C GLY A 224 -17.88 0.32 9.25
N LEU A 225 -17.73 0.49 7.94
CA LEU A 225 -17.26 -0.58 7.06
C LEU A 225 -15.75 -0.81 7.19
N ALA A 226 -15.00 0.29 7.26
CA ALA A 226 -13.53 0.33 7.38
C ALA A 226 -13.09 1.66 8.00
N VAL A 227 -11.78 1.89 8.14
CA VAL A 227 -11.25 3.15 8.70
C VAL A 227 -11.71 4.37 7.91
N GLY A 228 -11.52 4.38 6.58
CA GLY A 228 -11.93 5.51 5.73
C GLY A 228 -13.43 5.56 5.45
N GLN A 229 -14.14 4.44 5.54
CA GLN A 229 -15.59 4.37 5.42
C GLN A 229 -16.24 4.12 6.79
N HIS A 230 -15.92 4.98 7.75
CA HIS A 230 -16.41 4.86 9.12
C HIS A 230 -17.87 5.32 9.30
N LEU A 231 -18.43 6.09 8.35
CA LEU A 231 -19.83 6.52 8.34
C LEU A 231 -20.28 7.28 9.61
N GLY A 232 -19.36 8.02 10.24
CA GLY A 232 -19.60 8.70 11.52
C GLY A 232 -19.68 7.76 12.74
N LYS A 233 -19.37 6.47 12.57
CA LYS A 233 -19.42 5.44 13.60
C LYS A 233 -18.02 5.13 14.16
N PRO A 234 -17.94 4.38 15.28
CA PRO A 234 -16.67 3.80 15.72
C PRO A 234 -15.97 3.00 14.61
N LEU A 235 -14.65 3.10 14.58
CA LEU A 235 -13.83 2.34 13.64
C LEU A 235 -13.92 0.84 13.97
N PRO A 236 -13.97 -0.04 12.95
CA PRO A 236 -13.85 -1.47 13.19
C PRO A 236 -12.49 -1.78 13.85
N PRO A 237 -12.47 -2.49 15.00
CA PRO A 237 -11.24 -2.76 15.73
C PRO A 237 -10.20 -3.46 14.85
N ASP A 238 -8.95 -3.03 14.97
CA ASP A 238 -7.78 -3.66 14.32
C ASP A 238 -7.88 -3.81 12.78
N SER A 239 -8.76 -3.06 12.12
CA SER A 239 -9.11 -3.28 10.70
C SER A 239 -7.97 -3.14 9.69
N GLN A 240 -6.86 -2.51 10.08
CA GLN A 240 -5.65 -2.34 9.27
C GLN A 240 -4.44 -3.10 9.81
N VAL A 241 -4.62 -3.83 10.92
CA VAL A 241 -3.54 -4.61 11.57
C VAL A 241 -3.87 -6.10 11.72
N LYS A 242 -5.14 -6.51 11.64
CA LYS A 242 -5.57 -7.92 11.67
C LYS A 242 -6.60 -8.22 10.59
N ALA A 243 -6.46 -9.40 9.97
CA ALA A 243 -7.51 -9.93 9.12
C ALA A 243 -8.72 -10.34 9.98
N ARG A 244 -9.94 -10.13 9.47
CA ARG A 244 -11.16 -10.58 10.18
C ARG A 244 -11.20 -12.10 10.21
N GLU A 245 -11.37 -12.67 11.41
CA GLU A 245 -11.82 -14.05 11.57
C GLU A 245 -13.30 -14.14 11.17
N LYS A 246 -13.71 -15.28 10.61
CA LYS A 246 -15.09 -15.49 10.16
C LYS A 246 -16.03 -15.63 11.35
#